data_AF-A0A8C9NCD0-F1
#
_entry.id   AF-A0A8C9NCD0-F1
#
_cell.length_a   1.000
_cell.length_b   1.000
_cell.length_c   1.000
_cell.angle_alpha   90.00
_cell.angle_beta   90.00
_cell.angle_gamma   90.00
#
_symmetry.space_group_name_H-M   'P 1'
#
loop_
_entity.id
_entity.type
_entity.pdbx_description
1 polymer ?
#
loop_
_entity_poly.entity_id
_entity_poly.type
_entity_poly.pdbx_seq_one_letter_code
_entity_poly.pdbx_strand_id
1 'polypeptide(L)' 'ARNLVQKAQLGDSRLNPDVGHLLLHTLCPALYALVEDGLKPFQKDVITGQRKNSPWSVVEASVKTARASWPGW' A
#
# COMPACT_ATOMS: atom_id res chain seq x y z
N ALA A 1 -21.09 2.03 -25.80
CA ALA A 1 -20.53 1.97 -24.43
C ALA A 1 -20.14 0.53 -24.11
N ARG A 2 -19.00 0.28 -23.45
CA ARG A 2 -18.58 -1.08 -23.03
C ARG A 2 -19.44 -1.57 -21.86
N ASN A 3 -19.84 -2.85 -21.90
CA ASN A 3 -20.60 -3.48 -20.83
C ASN A 3 -19.71 -3.82 -19.60
N LEU A 4 -20.31 -4.23 -18.49
CA LEU A 4 -19.59 -4.50 -17.23
C LEU A 4 -18.54 -5.61 -17.37
N VAL A 5 -18.86 -6.66 -18.14
CA VAL A 5 -17.95 -7.78 -18.40
C VAL A 5 -16.70 -7.32 -19.13
N GLN A 6 -16.86 -6.51 -20.18
CA GLN A 6 -15.73 -5.94 -20.93
C GLN A 6 -14.85 -5.03 -20.06
N LYS A 7 -15.45 -4.26 -19.13
CA LYS A 7 -14.67 -3.43 -18.19
C LYS A 7 -13.92 -4.28 -17.16
N ALA A 8 -14.54 -5.35 -16.67
CA ALA A 8 -13.88 -6.28 -15.75
C ALA A 8 -12.67 -6.95 -16.41
N GLN A 9 -12.80 -7.39 -17.67
CA GLN A 9 -11.69 -7.99 -18.43
C GLN A 9 -10.55 -7.01 -18.67
N LEU A 10 -10.84 -5.73 -18.93
CA LEU A 10 -9.81 -4.71 -19.09
C LEU A 10 -9.08 -4.38 -17.79
N GLY A 11 -9.76 -4.53 -16.64
CA GLY A 11 -9.19 -4.35 -15.31
C GLY A 11 -8.45 -5.58 -14.79
N ASP A 12 -8.65 -6.75 -15.39
CA ASP A 12 -7.93 -7.96 -15.04
C ASP A 12 -6.53 -7.93 -15.67
N SER A 13 -5.51 -7.68 -14.85
CA SER A 13 -4.11 -7.63 -15.28
C SER A 13 -3.58 -8.95 -15.83
N ARG A 14 -4.24 -10.09 -15.57
CA ARG A 14 -3.89 -11.38 -16.19
C ARG A 14 -4.32 -11.43 -17.65
N LEU A 15 -5.42 -10.77 -17.99
CA LEU A 15 -5.97 -10.71 -19.35
C LEU A 15 -5.43 -9.49 -20.13
N ASN A 16 -5.17 -8.39 -19.42
CA ASN A 16 -4.69 -7.14 -19.98
C ASN A 16 -3.50 -6.61 -19.14
N PRO A 17 -2.25 -7.02 -19.41
CA PRO A 17 -1.09 -6.63 -18.60
C PRO A 17 -0.84 -5.11 -18.61
N ASP A 18 -1.32 -4.40 -19.64
CA ASP A 18 -1.19 -2.95 -19.77
C ASP A 18 -1.84 -2.20 -18.59
N VAL A 19 -2.93 -2.72 -18.01
CA VAL A 19 -3.54 -2.10 -16.83
C VAL A 19 -2.62 -2.20 -15.62
N GLY A 20 -1.89 -3.31 -15.48
CA GLY A 20 -0.90 -3.50 -14.42
C GLY A 20 0.28 -2.55 -14.59
N HIS A 21 0.83 -2.46 -15.80
CA HIS A 21 1.90 -1.50 -16.11
C HIS A 21 1.46 -0.06 -15.88
N LEU A 22 0.27 0.33 -16.34
CA LEU A 22 -0.26 1.66 -16.12
C LEU A 22 -0.32 2.01 -14.63
N LEU A 23 -0.88 1.11 -13.81
CA LEU A 23 -0.97 1.34 -12.37
C LEU A 23 0.41 1.44 -11.71
N LEU A 24 1.32 0.53 -12.03
CA LEU A 24 2.67 0.50 -11.45
C LEU A 24 3.52 1.72 -11.83
N HIS A 25 3.30 2.32 -13.00
CA HIS A 25 4.08 3.46 -13.49
C HIS A 25 3.42 4.82 -13.25
N THR A 26 2.13 4.88 -12.91
CA THR A 26 1.41 6.14 -12.70
C THR A 26 0.85 6.26 -11.30
N LEU A 27 -0.06 5.36 -10.92
CA LEU A 27 -0.78 5.45 -9.66
C LEU A 27 0.09 5.04 -8.47
N CYS A 28 0.83 3.94 -8.57
CA CYS A 28 1.67 3.47 -7.47
C CYS A 28 2.72 4.51 -7.06
N PRO A 29 3.49 5.14 -7.96
CA PRO A 29 4.44 6.19 -7.59
C PRO A 29 3.78 7.43 -7.03
N ALA A 30 2.62 7.84 -7.57
CA ALA A 30 1.88 9.00 -7.06
C ALA A 30 1.38 8.78 -5.62
N LEU A 31 0.82 7.59 -5.33
CA LEU A 31 0.39 7.23 -3.98
C LEU A 31 1.57 7.03 -3.03
N TYR A 32 2.67 6.44 -3.52
CA TYR A 32 3.89 6.27 -2.74
C TYR A 32 4.43 7.63 -2.29
N ALA A 33 4.57 8.58 -3.22
CA ALA A 33 5.00 9.94 -2.93
C ALA A 33 4.04 10.65 -1.98
N LEU A 34 2.72 10.45 -2.12
CA LEU A 34 1.72 11.02 -1.22
C LEU A 34 1.85 10.48 0.22
N VAL A 35 2.15 9.19 0.39
CA VAL A 35 2.34 8.57 1.72
C VAL A 35 3.71 8.94 2.30
N GLU A 36 4.71 9.14 1.46
CA GLU A 36 6.03 9.66 1.85
C GLU A 36 5.99 11.14 2.23
N ASP A 37 5.10 11.92 1.63
CA ASP A 37 4.97 13.34 1.90
C ASP A 37 4.55 13.57 3.36
N GLY A 38 5.41 14.23 4.14
CA GLY A 38 5.23 14.41 5.57
C GLY A 38 5.62 13.20 6.45
N LEU A 39 6.15 12.12 5.87
CA LEU A 39 6.63 10.97 6.64
C LEU A 39 7.93 11.30 7.37
N LYS A 40 7.95 11.13 8.70
CA LYS A 40 9.19 11.28 9.47
C LYS A 40 10.24 10.27 8.96
N PRO A 41 11.50 10.67 8.73
CA PRO A 41 12.52 9.79 8.14
C PRO A 41 12.85 8.58 9.04
N PHE A 42 12.64 8.72 10.35
CA PHE A 42 12.86 7.65 11.32
C PHE A 42 11.68 7.53 12.28
N GLN A 43 11.30 6.29 12.57
CA GLN A 43 10.37 5.90 13.62
C GLN A 43 11.16 5.42 14.84
N LYS A 44 10.62 5.66 16.04
CA LYS A 44 11.21 5.16 17.28
C LYS A 44 10.94 3.66 17.39
N ASP A 45 12.00 2.88 17.53
CA ASP A 45 11.93 1.42 17.59
C ASP A 45 12.48 0.94 18.93
N VAL A 46 11.76 0.04 19.60
CA VAL A 46 12.11 -0.43 20.96
C VAL A 46 13.33 -1.36 20.95
N ILE A 47 13.60 -2.04 19.82
CA ILE A 47 14.67 -3.03 19.68
C ILE A 47 15.97 -2.38 19.18
N THR A 48 15.86 -1.45 18.23
CA THR A 48 17.00 -0.86 17.51
C THR A 48 17.19 0.63 17.80
N GLY A 49 16.33 1.24 18.62
CA GLY A 49 16.33 2.67 18.94
C GLY A 49 15.60 3.50 17.87
N GLN A 50 16.03 3.39 16.61
CA GLN A 50 15.42 4.07 15.46
C GLN A 50 15.41 3.15 14.23
N ARG A 51 14.30 3.12 13.48
CA ARG A 51 14.21 2.49 12.15
C ARG A 51 13.79 3.50 11.10
N LYS A 52 14.29 3.34 9.87
CA LYS A 52 13.83 4.16 8.74
C LYS A 52 12.34 3.91 8.52
N ASN A 53 11.59 5.00 8.37
CA ASN A 53 10.18 4.92 8.04
C ASN A 53 10.06 4.76 6.52
N SER A 54 9.17 3.87 6.09
CA SER A 54 8.83 3.71 4.68
C SER A 54 7.31 3.76 4.53
N PRO A 55 6.77 4.02 3.34
CA PRO A 55 5.33 3.90 3.10
C PRO A 55 4.76 2.54 3.52
N TRP A 56 5.56 1.47 3.40
CA TRP A 56 5.18 0.15 3.89
C TRP A 56 4.98 0.09 5.41
N SER A 57 5.83 0.78 6.18
CA SER A 57 5.68 0.90 7.64
C SER A 57 4.38 1.60 8.05
N VAL A 58 3.89 2.55 7.23
CA VAL A 58 2.58 3.19 7.42
C VAL A 58 1.46 2.18 7.18
N VAL A 59 1.53 1.41 6.09
CA VAL A 59 0.56 0.34 5.78
C VAL A 59 0.49 -0.66 6.93
N GLU A 60 1.63 -1.13 7.42
CA GLU A 60 1.71 -2.03 8.57
C GLU A 60 1.06 -1.43 9.83
N ALA A 61 1.27 -0.14 10.10
CA ALA A 61 0.67 0.52 11.26
C ALA A 61 -0.86 0.69 11.12
N SER A 62 -1.35 1.01 9.93
CA SER A 62 -2.78 1.26 9.67
C SER A 62 -3.62 -0.02 9.61
N VAL A 63 -3.04 -1.14 9.19
CA VAL A 63 -3.75 -2.41 8.99
C VAL A 63 -3.60 -3.37 10.18
N LYS A 64 -2.91 -2.96 11.26
CA LYS A 64 -2.86 -3.73 12.52
C LYS A 64 -4.28 -4.00 13.02
N THR A 65 -4.70 -5.26 12.87
CA THR A 65 -6.01 -5.73 13.31
C THR A 65 -6.10 -5.64 14.83
N ALA A 66 -7.21 -5.11 15.34
CA ALA A 66 -7.47 -4.91 16.77
C ALA A 66 -7.40 -6.19 17.64
N ARG A 67 -7.17 -7.36 17.03
CA ARG A 67 -7.09 -8.66 17.71
C ARG A 67 -5.71 -8.97 18.29
N ALA A 68 -4.68 -8.20 17.96
CA ALA A 68 -3.32 -8.39 18.49
C ALA A 68 -3.04 -7.59 19.78
N SER A 69 -4.00 -6.79 20.29
CA SER A 69 -3.78 -5.93 21.48
C SER A 69 -4.36 -6.49 22.79
N TRP A 70 -4.89 -7.71 22.81
CA TRP A 70 -5.37 -8.34 24.05
C TRP A 70 -4.47 -9.51 24.44
N PRO A 71 -3.63 -9.35 25.48
CA PRO A 71 -2.98 -10.49 26.10
C PRO A 71 -3.99 -11.16 27.05
N GLY A 72 -4.57 -12.27 26.61
CA GLY A 72 -5.26 -13.21 27.48
C GLY A 72 -6.79 -13.19 27.37
N TRP A 73 -7.31 -13.88 26.36
CA TRP A 73 -8.41 -14.86 26.44
C TRP A 73 -8.14 -15.95 25.40
#